data_AF-A0A382ZNZ9-F1
#
_entry.id   AF-A0A382ZNZ9-F1
#
_cell.length_a   1.000
_cell.length_b   1.000
_cell.length_c   1.000
_cell.angle_alpha   90.00
_cell.angle_beta   90.00
_cell.angle_gamma   90.00
#
_symmetry.space_group_name_H-M   'P 1'
#
loop_
_entity.id
_entity.type
_entity.pdbx_description
1 polymer ?
#
loop_
_entity_poly.entity_id
_entity_poly.type
_entity_poly.pdbx_seq_one_letter_code
_entity_poly.pdbx_strand_id
1 'polypeptide(L)'
;LAETGSIRAVMQSMSVAMLTTLYGVILANLVLIPLASKRKRLKESNQVLMEMIRVGVQSIAKRESPYTLLQELALYLPSKRDEFKSHYE
;
A
#
# COMPACT_ATOMS: atom_id res chain seq x y z
N LEU A 1 50.36 15.73 -26.11
CA LEU A 1 49.09 15.69 -26.88
C LEU A 1 48.25 14.44 -26.59
N ALA A 2 48.79 13.35 -26.02
CA ALA A 2 48.02 12.12 -25.74
C ALA A 2 47.17 12.15 -24.45
N GLU A 3 47.50 12.98 -23.44
CA GLU A 3 46.78 12.97 -22.15
C GLU A 3 45.40 13.68 -22.18
N THR A 4 45.20 14.67 -23.05
CA THR A 4 43.96 15.47 -23.10
C THR A 4 42.76 14.67 -23.63
N GLY A 5 42.99 13.60 -24.41
CA GLY A 5 41.94 12.71 -24.91
C GLY A 5 41.30 11.84 -23.81
N SER A 6 42.11 11.41 -22.83
CA SER A 6 41.65 10.61 -21.69
C SER A 6 40.71 11.39 -20.77
N ILE A 7 41.05 12.65 -20.48
CA ILE A 7 40.26 13.51 -19.57
C ILE A 7 38.84 13.76 -20.11
N ARG A 8 38.69 13.98 -21.43
CA ARG A 8 37.37 14.19 -22.05
C ARG A 8 36.48 12.94 -21.94
N ALA A 9 37.05 11.75 -22.14
CA ALA A 9 36.33 10.49 -22.00
C ALA A 9 35.90 10.22 -20.55
N VAL A 10 36.77 10.54 -19.58
CA VAL A 10 36.43 10.46 -18.16
C VAL A 10 35.31 11.44 -17.82
N MET A 11 35.38 12.69 -18.26
CA MET A 11 34.32 13.67 -18.00
C MET A 11 32.98 13.26 -18.61
N GLN A 12 32.98 12.73 -19.85
CA GLN A 12 31.75 12.24 -20.50
C GLN A 12 31.12 11.07 -19.73
N SER A 13 31.92 10.09 -19.31
CA SER A 13 31.41 8.94 -18.55
C SER A 13 30.90 9.33 -17.17
N MET A 14 31.57 10.28 -16.49
CA MET A 14 31.10 10.81 -15.21
C MET A 14 29.78 11.59 -15.33
N SER A 15 29.62 12.40 -16.39
CA SER A 15 28.35 13.12 -16.63
C SER A 15 27.18 12.16 -16.82
N VAL A 16 27.37 11.06 -17.55
CA VAL A 16 26.32 10.05 -17.73
C VAL A 16 25.99 9.36 -16.40
N ALA A 17 27.00 9.01 -15.60
CA ALA A 17 26.77 8.40 -14.28
C ALA A 17 25.95 9.31 -13.35
N MET A 18 26.29 10.60 -13.30
CA MET A 18 25.53 11.60 -12.52
C MET A 18 24.09 11.75 -13.01
N LEU A 19 23.86 11.77 -14.33
CA LEU A 19 22.51 11.82 -14.90
C LEU A 19 21.71 10.56 -14.57
N THR A 20 22.34 9.38 -14.60
CA THR A 20 21.69 8.13 -14.19
C THR A 20 21.29 8.17 -12.71
N THR A 21 22.12 8.74 -11.83
CA THR A 21 21.75 8.96 -10.42
C THR A 21 20.58 9.94 -10.29
N LEU A 22 20.62 11.06 -11.03
CA LEU A 22 19.56 12.06 -11.02
C LEU A 22 18.22 11.46 -11.48
N TYR A 23 18.22 10.76 -12.61
CA TYR A 23 17.01 10.10 -13.13
C TYR A 23 16.51 9.00 -12.20
N GLY A 24 17.40 8.26 -11.55
CA GLY A 24 17.05 7.27 -10.54
C GLY A 24 16.31 7.88 -9.34
N VAL A 25 16.84 8.97 -8.78
CA VAL A 25 16.22 9.66 -7.63
C VAL A 25 14.87 10.28 -8.01
N ILE A 26 14.78 10.91 -9.19
CA ILE A 26 13.52 11.48 -9.69
C ILE A 26 12.48 10.37 -9.88
N LEU A 27 12.82 9.27 -10.56
CA LEU A 27 11.90 8.16 -10.79
C LEU A 27 11.47 7.48 -9.48
N ALA A 28 12.40 7.30 -8.53
CA ALA A 28 12.09 6.71 -7.23
C ALA A 28 11.06 7.56 -6.47
N ASN A 29 11.31 8.86 -6.36
CA ASN A 29 10.48 9.73 -5.54
C ASN A 29 9.14 10.09 -6.19
N LEU A 30 9.10 10.29 -7.52
CA LEU A 30 7.87 10.71 -8.21
C LEU A 30 7.00 9.53 -8.65
N VAL A 31 7.55 8.35 -8.92
CA VAL A 31 6.78 7.22 -9.48
C VAL A 31 6.69 6.07 -8.49
N LEU A 32 7.81 5.58 -7.97
CA LEU A 32 7.81 4.37 -7.14
C LEU A 32 7.17 4.59 -5.77
N ILE A 33 7.44 5.72 -5.10
CA ILE A 33 6.83 6.04 -3.80
C ILE A 33 5.29 6.11 -3.87
N PRO A 34 4.67 6.91 -4.77
CA PRO A 34 3.21 6.97 -4.83
C PRO A 34 2.59 5.65 -5.30
N LEU A 35 3.26 4.90 -6.19
CA LEU A 35 2.80 3.58 -6.61
C LEU A 35 2.79 2.58 -5.45
N ALA A 36 3.85 2.55 -4.65
CA ALA A 36 3.94 1.73 -3.45
C ALA A 36 2.87 2.12 -2.42
N SER A 37 2.66 3.42 -2.22
CA SER A 37 1.61 3.93 -1.33
C SER A 37 0.20 3.49 -1.75
N LYS A 38 -0.12 3.58 -3.05
CA LYS A 38 -1.41 3.11 -3.58
C LYS A 38 -1.63 1.62 -3.36
N ARG A 39 -0.60 0.79 -3.57
CA ARG A 39 -0.65 -0.65 -3.30
C ARG A 39 -0.76 -0.97 -1.82
N LYS A 40 -0.06 -0.22 -0.96
CA LYS A 40 -0.12 -0.37 0.49
C LYS A 40 -1.53 -0.12 1.01
N ARG A 41 -2.19 0.96 0.58
CA ARG A 41 -3.58 1.25 0.96
C ARG A 41 -4.55 0.12 0.57
N LEU A 42 -4.41 -0.42 -0.64
CA LEU A 42 -5.22 -1.55 -1.09
C LEU A 42 -4.95 -2.81 -0.25
N LYS A 43 -3.68 -3.06 0.10
CA LYS A 43 -3.29 -4.17 0.96
C LYS A 43 -3.88 -4.03 2.36
N GLU A 44 -3.79 -2.84 2.97
CA GLU A 44 -4.36 -2.54 4.28
C GLU A 44 -5.87 -2.80 4.30
N SER A 45 -6.61 -2.36 3.26
CA SER A 45 -8.04 -2.65 3.14
C SER A 45 -8.34 -4.15 3.01
N ASN A 46 -7.56 -4.89 2.22
CA ASN A 46 -7.72 -6.35 2.11
C ASN A 46 -7.36 -7.07 3.43
N GLN A 47 -6.37 -6.59 4.18
CA GLN A 47 -6.00 -7.16 5.47
C GLN A 47 -7.16 -7.04 6.47
N VAL A 48 -7.81 -5.89 6.54
CA VAL A 48 -9.00 -5.70 7.39
C VAL A 48 -10.13 -6.64 6.99
N LEU A 49 -10.40 -6.80 5.68
CA LEU A 49 -11.42 -7.73 5.18
C LEU A 49 -11.11 -9.19 5.58
N MET A 50 -9.87 -9.62 5.40
CA MET A 50 -9.46 -10.99 5.73
C MET A 50 -9.53 -11.25 7.24
N GLU A 51 -9.21 -10.25 8.06
CA GLU A 51 -9.32 -10.36 9.52
C GLU A 51 -10.79 -10.46 9.95
N MET A 52 -11.69 -9.66 9.36
CA MET A 52 -13.13 -9.75 9.61
C MET A 52 -13.67 -11.15 9.26
N ILE A 53 -13.27 -11.72 8.12
CA ILE A 53 -13.68 -13.07 7.72
C ILE A 53 -13.13 -14.11 8.70
N ARG A 54 -11.86 -13.98 9.11
CA ARG A 54 -11.24 -14.90 10.07
C ARG A 54 -11.99 -14.91 11.40
N VAL A 55 -12.28 -13.74 11.96
CA VAL A 55 -13.05 -13.59 13.21
C VAL A 55 -14.45 -14.16 13.04
N GLY A 56 -15.14 -13.84 11.93
CA GLY A 56 -16.47 -14.38 11.65
C GLY A 56 -16.51 -15.91 11.61
N VAL A 57 -15.55 -16.55 10.92
CA VAL A 57 -15.46 -18.02 10.88
C VAL A 57 -15.16 -18.60 12.27
N GLN A 58 -14.28 -17.97 13.05
CA GLN A 58 -13.94 -18.42 14.39
C GLN A 58 -15.13 -18.33 15.36
N SER A 59 -15.91 -17.25 15.31
CA SER A 59 -17.11 -17.07 16.14
C SER A 59 -18.22 -18.06 15.77
N ILE A 60 -18.39 -18.38 14.47
CA ILE A 60 -19.29 -19.45 14.02
C ILE A 60 -18.83 -20.81 14.59
N ALA A 61 -17.53 -21.11 14.53
CA ALA A 61 -16.98 -22.35 15.04
C ALA A 61 -17.16 -22.50 16.57
N LYS A 62 -17.09 -21.40 17.31
CA LYS A 62 -17.34 -21.36 18.77
C LYS A 62 -18.82 -21.42 19.15
N ARG A 63 -19.74 -21.41 18.18
CA ARG A 63 -21.20 -21.33 18.39
C ARG A 63 -21.61 -20.13 19.23
N GLU A 64 -20.96 -18.98 19.00
CA GLU A 64 -21.34 -17.72 19.65
C GLU A 64 -22.71 -17.25 19.14
N SER A 65 -23.43 -16.49 19.99
CA SER A 65 -24.73 -15.94 19.62
C SER A 65 -24.59 -15.05 18.38
N PRO A 66 -25.47 -15.17 17.36
CA PRO A 66 -25.41 -14.37 16.13
C PRO A 66 -25.40 -12.87 16.41
N TYR A 67 -26.03 -12.45 17.50
CA TYR A 67 -26.09 -11.06 17.94
C TYR A 67 -24.72 -10.53 18.39
N THR A 68 -23.95 -11.33 19.15
CA THR A 68 -22.60 -10.98 19.60
C THR A 68 -21.63 -10.90 18.43
N LEU A 69 -21.72 -11.87 17.51
CA LEU A 69 -20.93 -11.89 16.27
C LEU A 69 -21.19 -10.64 15.41
N LEU A 70 -22.46 -10.23 15.28
CA LEU A 70 -22.84 -9.01 14.53
C LEU A 70 -22.24 -7.74 15.14
N GLN A 71 -22.16 -7.64 16.47
CA GLN A 71 -21.56 -6.49 17.15
C GLN A 71 -20.04 -6.43 16.93
N GLU A 72 -19.35 -7.58 17.02
CA GLU A 72 -17.90 -7.63 16.77
C GLU A 72 -17.56 -7.32 15.31
N LEU A 73 -18.29 -7.89 14.34
CA LEU A 73 -18.07 -7.62 12.93
C LEU A 73 -18.43 -6.17 12.54
N ALA A 74 -19.36 -5.53 13.26
CA ALA A 74 -19.70 -4.11 13.03
C ALA A 74 -18.52 -3.17 13.31
N LEU A 75 -17.59 -3.55 14.20
CA LEU A 75 -16.39 -2.76 14.49
C LEU A 75 -15.38 -2.75 13.33
N TYR A 76 -15.39 -3.78 12.49
CA TYR A 76 -14.50 -3.88 11.31
C TYR A 76 -15.04 -3.11 10.09
N LEU A 77 -16.32 -2.69 10.11
CA LEU A 77 -16.93 -1.94 9.01
C LEU A 77 -16.72 -0.44 9.23
N PRO A 78 -16.02 0.27 8.34
CA PRO A 78 -15.90 1.72 8.42
C PRO A 78 -17.25 2.37 8.08
N SER A 79 -17.97 2.90 9.08
CA SER A 79 -19.13 3.85 9.15
C SER A 79 -20.21 3.89 8.05
N LYS A 80 -20.04 3.33 6.85
CA LYS A 80 -21.04 3.28 5.78
C LYS A 80 -22.20 2.33 6.08
N ARG A 81 -22.20 1.66 7.24
CA ARG A 81 -23.28 0.79 7.67
C ARG A 81 -24.21 1.40 8.72
N ASP A 82 -23.94 2.62 9.20
CA ASP A 82 -24.93 3.37 9.99
C ASP A 82 -26.24 3.54 9.19
N GLU A 83 -26.13 3.61 7.86
CA GLU A 83 -27.25 3.63 6.91
C GLU A 83 -28.04 2.31 6.86
N PHE A 84 -27.39 1.16 7.08
CA PHE A 84 -28.05 -0.17 7.02
C PHE A 84 -28.87 -0.46 8.28
N LYS A 85 -28.53 0.18 9.40
CA LYS A 85 -29.31 0.10 10.65
C LYS A 85 -30.57 0.97 10.57
N SER A 86 -30.50 2.11 9.86
CA SER A 86 -31.64 3.00 9.62
C SER A 86 -32.71 2.43 8.67
N HIS A 87 -32.41 1.36 7.92
CA HIS A 87 -33.37 0.77 6.98
C HIS A 87 -34.24 -0.35 7.60
N TYR A 88 -33.95 -0.75 8.84
CA TYR A 88 -34.69 -1.77 9.59
C TYR A 88 -35.26 -1.26 10.92
N GLU A 89 -35.17 0.05 11.18
CA GLU A 89 -35.98 0.75 12.20
C GLU A 89 -37.20 1.43 11.58
#